data_AF-A0A365H6A3-F1
#
_entry.id   AF-A0A365H6A3-F1
#
_cell.length_a   1.000
_cell.length_b   1.000
_cell.length_c   1.000
_cell.angle_alpha   90.00
_cell.angle_beta   90.00
_cell.angle_gamma   90.00
#
_symmetry.space_group_name_H-M   'P 1'
#
loop_
_entity.id
_entity.type
_entity.pdbx_description
1 polymer ?
#
loop_
_entity_poly.entity_id
_entity_poly.type
_entity_poly.pdbx_seq_one_letter_code
_entity_poly.pdbx_strand_id
1 'polypeptide(L)'
;MSSFTGTARLARLALRRDRVQLPVWVFGLGGVLAATAASVSGAYTTDAERAAYAVTAANPAAMAFNGPVLGTDLGSITMTETFTVLAVFVALMSTMAVVRHTRQNEETGRAELVGSAIVGRHAPLTAALITVAGANAALAVLVGLLLNANGLSPAGSWGIGLALGLVGVVFAGVAAVAAQLSGTSRGANGLAAAGLGLAFLLRAVGDSLGEQAPGGVTTDSAFFSWLSPIGWGHQLKPFTETNWWVLGLLAVLAGLLVALAYALTAHRDLGAGMLPDRAGPATAPRGLLRPLGLAWRLQRGAVLGWSVAMVVLGVTFGALGEEIDEMLENNPQLAEVFRQFGTDGTPADMYFGMVLGLMAIAAAGYTVQALLRMRAEESSGVLEPLLATAVSRPRWMLGHILIATAGTVLLLVLLGSGAGLSYGLIVGDVPGQVVSLAGAALAQAPGPLALAGAVVAVIGLLPGRAVALAWGALVVCVLLGQVGLLLELPQPVLDISPFTHLPPVPAAEVAVTPILSLLAAGLLLTAAGVAAFRRRDLTM
;
A
#
# COMPACT_ATOMS: atom_id res chain seq x y z
N MET A 1 22.15 5.08 37.46
CA MET A 1 21.11 4.31 36.74
C MET A 1 21.62 4.02 35.34
N SER A 2 21.41 2.82 34.80
CA SER A 2 21.83 2.54 33.41
C SER A 2 20.90 3.27 32.43
N SER A 3 21.40 3.57 31.23
CA SER A 3 20.62 4.18 30.14
C SER A 3 19.44 3.31 29.67
N PHE A 4 19.39 2.03 30.08
CA PHE A 4 18.37 1.04 29.73
C PHE A 4 17.41 0.71 30.89
N THR A 5 17.47 1.46 31.99
CA THR A 5 16.57 1.22 33.13
C THR A 5 15.12 1.41 32.68
N GLY A 6 14.24 0.43 32.95
CA GLY A 6 12.82 0.51 32.59
C GLY A 6 12.41 -0.14 31.27
N THR A 7 13.35 -0.59 30.41
CA THR A 7 13.08 -1.19 29.09
C THR A 7 12.06 -2.32 29.15
N ALA A 8 12.22 -3.27 30.07
CA ALA A 8 11.33 -4.44 30.17
C ALA A 8 9.87 -4.05 30.51
N ARG A 9 9.68 -3.03 31.35
CA ARG A 9 8.34 -2.53 31.70
C ARG A 9 7.70 -1.82 30.51
N LEU A 10 8.47 -1.01 29.79
CA LEU A 10 8.00 -0.33 28.58
C LEU A 10 7.69 -1.32 27.44
N ALA A 11 8.50 -2.35 27.24
CA ALA A 11 8.24 -3.39 26.24
C ALA A 11 6.96 -4.17 26.58
N ARG A 12 6.76 -4.51 27.87
CA ARG A 12 5.51 -5.13 28.33
C ARG A 12 4.29 -4.22 28.10
N LEU A 13 4.43 -2.92 28.32
CA LEU A 13 3.36 -1.95 28.04
C LEU A 13 3.07 -1.86 26.54
N ALA A 14 4.12 -1.81 25.70
CA ALA A 14 3.99 -1.79 24.25
C ALA A 14 3.25 -3.04 23.74
N LEU A 15 3.63 -4.24 24.20
CA LEU A 15 2.96 -5.50 23.88
C LEU A 15 1.49 -5.51 24.32
N ARG A 16 1.17 -4.96 25.49
CA ARG A 16 -0.23 -4.84 25.95
C ARG A 16 -1.05 -3.90 25.07
N ARG A 17 -0.46 -2.79 24.65
CA ARG A 17 -1.12 -1.81 23.78
C ARG A 17 -1.34 -2.36 22.37
N ASP A 18 -0.43 -3.20 21.88
CA ASP A 18 -0.48 -3.79 20.54
C ASP A 18 -0.99 -5.24 20.52
N ARG A 19 -1.61 -5.72 21.61
CA ARG A 19 -2.12 -7.10 21.76
C ARG A 19 -3.13 -7.55 20.70
N VAL A 20 -3.72 -6.61 19.96
CA VAL A 20 -4.61 -6.89 18.82
C VAL A 20 -3.87 -6.60 17.52
N GLN A 21 -3.29 -5.41 17.41
CA GLN A 21 -2.78 -4.94 16.13
C GLN A 21 -1.56 -5.71 15.62
N LEU A 22 -0.57 -6.02 16.48
CA LEU A 22 0.60 -6.79 16.03
C LEU A 22 0.24 -8.25 15.69
N PRO A 23 -0.56 -8.97 16.49
CA PRO A 23 -1.05 -10.29 16.11
C PRO A 23 -1.85 -10.28 14.80
N VAL A 24 -2.71 -9.29 14.57
CA VAL A 24 -3.46 -9.17 13.30
C VAL A 24 -2.50 -9.05 12.11
N TRP A 25 -1.43 -8.26 12.22
CA TRP A 25 -0.40 -8.22 11.18
C TRP A 25 0.31 -9.56 11.01
N VAL A 26 0.78 -10.17 12.10
CA VAL A 26 1.55 -11.43 12.06
C VAL A 26 0.72 -12.56 11.44
N PHE A 27 -0.50 -12.77 11.93
CA PHE A 27 -1.40 -13.81 11.42
C PHE A 27 -1.96 -13.48 10.05
N GLY A 28 -2.27 -12.21 9.77
CA GLY A 28 -2.74 -11.78 8.45
C GLY A 28 -1.70 -12.02 7.36
N LEU A 29 -0.45 -11.60 7.59
CA LEU A 29 0.63 -11.77 6.62
C LEU A 29 1.04 -13.23 6.46
N GLY A 30 1.14 -13.99 7.56
CA GLY A 30 1.37 -15.43 7.50
C GLY A 30 0.24 -16.19 6.80
N GLY A 31 -1.01 -15.79 7.05
CA GLY A 31 -2.20 -16.36 6.44
C GLY A 31 -2.28 -16.12 4.94
N VAL A 32 -1.97 -14.90 4.47
CA VAL A 32 -1.87 -14.58 3.04
C VAL A 32 -0.84 -15.49 2.37
N LEU A 33 0.36 -15.62 2.95
CA LEU A 33 1.39 -16.48 2.38
C LEU A 33 0.98 -17.95 2.31
N ALA A 34 0.37 -18.47 3.38
CA ALA A 34 -0.12 -19.84 3.42
C ALA A 34 -1.23 -20.09 2.40
N ALA A 35 -2.14 -19.12 2.25
CA ALA A 35 -3.20 -19.17 1.24
C ALA A 35 -2.63 -19.16 -0.17
N THR A 36 -1.63 -18.32 -0.45
CA THR A 36 -0.96 -18.32 -1.76
C THR A 36 -0.22 -19.63 -2.01
N ALA A 37 0.49 -20.18 -1.03
CA ALA A 37 1.16 -21.49 -1.17
C ALA A 37 0.17 -22.60 -1.53
N ALA A 38 -0.98 -22.65 -0.84
CA ALA A 38 -2.05 -23.58 -1.16
C ALA A 38 -2.62 -23.34 -2.57
N SER A 39 -2.87 -22.08 -2.94
CA SER A 39 -3.35 -21.70 -4.27
C SER A 39 -2.38 -22.11 -5.38
N VAL A 40 -1.08 -21.85 -5.21
CA VAL A 40 -0.02 -22.23 -6.15
C VAL A 40 0.05 -23.75 -6.30
N SER A 41 -0.03 -24.49 -5.19
CA SER A 41 -0.03 -25.95 -5.22
C SER A 41 -1.23 -26.55 -5.96
N GLY A 42 -2.41 -25.89 -5.85
CA GLY A 42 -3.63 -26.32 -6.53
C GLY A 42 -3.71 -25.88 -7.99
N ALA A 43 -3.11 -24.74 -8.34
CA ALA A 43 -3.14 -24.17 -9.69
C ALA A 43 -2.05 -24.74 -10.61
N TYR A 44 -0.87 -25.08 -10.08
CA TYR A 44 0.29 -25.53 -10.86
C TYR A 44 0.66 -26.98 -10.52
N THR A 45 -0.21 -27.90 -10.93
CA THR A 45 -0.11 -29.33 -10.59
C THR A 45 0.92 -30.06 -11.45
N THR A 46 1.11 -29.64 -12.69
CA THR A 46 2.02 -30.26 -13.66
C THR A 46 3.29 -29.44 -13.89
N ASP A 47 4.38 -30.09 -14.31
CA ASP A 47 5.63 -29.38 -14.64
C ASP A 47 5.48 -28.47 -15.87
N ALA A 48 4.58 -28.80 -16.80
CA ALA A 48 4.27 -27.97 -17.96
C ALA A 48 3.61 -26.64 -17.56
N GLU A 49 2.66 -26.67 -16.62
CA GLU A 49 2.02 -25.47 -16.07
C GLU A 49 3.04 -24.56 -15.36
N ARG A 50 3.96 -25.16 -14.59
CA ARG A 50 5.02 -24.42 -13.90
C ARG A 50 6.03 -23.81 -14.86
N ALA A 51 6.38 -24.51 -15.94
CA ALA A 51 7.24 -23.98 -16.99
C ALA A 51 6.56 -22.83 -17.75
N ALA A 52 5.27 -22.94 -18.06
CA ALA A 52 4.50 -21.86 -18.69
C ALA A 52 4.44 -20.62 -17.79
N TYR A 53 4.25 -20.80 -16.48
CA TYR A 53 4.34 -19.70 -15.51
C TYR A 53 5.70 -19.01 -15.52
N ALA A 54 6.80 -19.77 -15.56
CA ALA A 54 8.13 -19.18 -15.56
C ALA A 54 8.37 -18.27 -16.78
N VAL A 55 7.80 -18.63 -17.93
CA VAL A 55 7.88 -17.81 -19.16
C VAL A 55 7.11 -16.50 -18.99
N THR A 56 5.87 -16.54 -18.50
CA THR A 56 5.06 -15.33 -18.32
C THR A 56 5.59 -14.44 -17.19
N ALA A 57 6.09 -15.03 -16.11
CA ALA A 57 6.64 -14.30 -14.98
C ALA A 57 8.05 -13.69 -15.24
N ALA A 58 8.74 -14.14 -16.29
CA ALA A 58 10.08 -13.63 -16.65
C ALA A 58 10.05 -12.28 -17.37
N ASN A 59 8.87 -11.69 -17.60
CA ASN A 59 8.78 -10.39 -18.22
C ASN A 59 9.26 -9.26 -17.26
N PRO A 60 9.81 -8.14 -17.77
CA PRO A 60 10.35 -7.07 -16.92
C PRO A 60 9.32 -6.42 -15.97
N ALA A 61 8.05 -6.30 -16.37
CA ALA A 61 7.00 -5.64 -15.60
C ALA A 61 6.47 -6.50 -14.43
N ALA A 62 6.26 -7.79 -14.66
CA ALA A 62 5.96 -8.81 -13.66
C ALA A 62 7.14 -8.94 -12.69
N MET A 63 8.38 -9.00 -13.17
CA MET A 63 9.55 -9.05 -12.28
C MET A 63 9.71 -7.78 -11.42
N ALA A 64 9.32 -6.61 -11.98
CA ALA A 64 9.27 -5.37 -11.23
C ALA A 64 8.25 -5.40 -10.08
N PHE A 65 7.16 -6.18 -10.16
CA PHE A 65 6.17 -6.30 -9.08
C PHE A 65 6.41 -7.48 -8.13
N ASN A 66 6.55 -8.66 -8.71
CA ASN A 66 6.57 -9.94 -8.00
C ASN A 66 8.00 -10.26 -7.53
N GLY A 67 8.94 -10.21 -8.47
CA GLY A 67 10.34 -10.56 -8.24
C GLY A 67 10.92 -11.35 -9.41
N PRO A 68 12.21 -11.67 -9.38
CA PRO A 68 12.82 -12.47 -10.43
C PRO A 68 12.28 -13.90 -10.35
N VAL A 69 12.21 -14.58 -11.49
CA VAL A 69 11.85 -16.00 -11.51
C VAL A 69 13.03 -16.81 -10.96
N LEU A 70 12.84 -17.44 -9.80
CA LEU A 70 13.91 -18.17 -9.10
C LEU A 70 13.99 -19.65 -9.46
N GLY A 71 12.92 -20.21 -10.03
CA GLY A 71 12.79 -21.61 -10.35
C GLY A 71 11.33 -22.00 -10.61
N THR A 72 11.11 -23.23 -11.06
CA THR A 72 9.78 -23.78 -11.37
C THR A 72 9.20 -24.62 -10.24
N ASP A 73 9.92 -24.83 -9.13
CA ASP A 73 9.35 -25.52 -7.99
C ASP A 73 8.25 -24.67 -7.33
N LEU A 74 7.29 -25.34 -6.67
CA LEU A 74 6.15 -24.66 -6.04
C LEU A 74 6.57 -23.61 -5.01
N GLY A 75 7.70 -23.80 -4.33
CA GLY A 75 8.23 -22.85 -3.36
C GLY A 75 8.77 -21.59 -4.04
N SER A 76 9.53 -21.75 -5.13
CA SER A 76 10.02 -20.63 -5.94
C SER A 76 8.88 -19.82 -6.53
N ILE A 77 7.85 -20.45 -7.08
CA ILE A 77 6.64 -19.77 -7.59
C ILE A 77 5.95 -18.99 -6.46
N THR A 78 5.72 -19.65 -5.31
CA THR A 78 5.11 -19.00 -4.14
C THR A 78 5.90 -17.77 -3.69
N MET A 79 7.24 -17.86 -3.74
CA MET A 79 8.13 -16.76 -3.39
C MET A 79 8.02 -15.61 -4.38
N THR A 80 8.12 -15.88 -5.68
CA THR A 80 7.99 -14.87 -6.74
C THR A 80 6.68 -14.11 -6.60
N GLU A 81 5.55 -14.80 -6.44
CA GLU A 81 4.24 -14.16 -6.33
C GLU A 81 4.05 -13.30 -5.07
N THR A 82 4.69 -13.67 -3.96
CA THR A 82 4.23 -13.18 -2.65
C THR A 82 5.28 -12.43 -1.85
N PHE A 83 6.57 -12.71 -2.03
CA PHE A 83 7.62 -12.23 -1.13
C PHE A 83 7.69 -10.70 -1.09
N THR A 84 7.76 -10.05 -2.25
CA THR A 84 7.89 -8.59 -2.34
C THR A 84 6.75 -7.87 -1.63
N VAL A 85 5.50 -8.27 -1.93
CA VAL A 85 4.30 -7.67 -1.36
C VAL A 85 4.32 -7.80 0.16
N LEU A 86 4.60 -8.99 0.68
CA LEU A 86 4.69 -9.19 2.11
C LEU A 86 5.85 -8.43 2.74
N ALA A 87 7.02 -8.38 2.11
CA ALA A 87 8.17 -7.62 2.60
C ALA A 87 7.83 -6.13 2.77
N VAL A 88 7.08 -5.54 1.84
CA VAL A 88 6.58 -4.16 1.93
C VAL A 88 5.61 -4.01 3.12
N PHE A 89 4.65 -4.91 3.28
CA PHE A 89 3.72 -4.86 4.41
C PHE A 89 4.40 -5.09 5.77
N VAL A 90 5.39 -5.99 5.83
CA VAL A 90 6.22 -6.23 7.02
C VAL A 90 7.04 -4.99 7.38
N ALA A 91 7.59 -4.30 6.37
CA ALA A 91 8.28 -3.03 6.56
C ALA A 91 7.32 -1.94 7.07
N LEU A 92 6.12 -1.83 6.50
CA LEU A 92 5.09 -0.89 6.97
C LEU A 92 4.66 -1.17 8.42
N MET A 93 4.39 -2.44 8.75
CA MET A 93 4.09 -2.86 10.13
C MET A 93 5.20 -2.41 11.08
N SER A 94 6.45 -2.72 10.74
CA SER A 94 7.63 -2.46 11.59
C SER A 94 7.87 -0.96 11.77
N THR A 95 7.79 -0.18 10.68
CA THR A 95 7.99 1.27 10.72
C THR A 95 6.91 1.97 11.54
N MET A 96 5.64 1.67 11.29
CA MET A 96 4.51 2.26 12.03
C MET A 96 4.54 1.89 13.51
N ALA A 97 4.94 0.66 13.86
CA ALA A 97 5.04 0.22 15.25
C ALA A 97 6.19 0.92 15.99
N VAL A 98 7.37 1.06 15.37
CA VAL A 98 8.50 1.79 15.98
C VAL A 98 8.12 3.26 16.20
N VAL A 99 7.59 3.95 15.19
CA VAL A 99 7.22 5.37 15.29
C VAL A 99 6.14 5.60 16.35
N ARG A 100 5.17 4.70 16.46
CA ARG A 100 4.10 4.75 17.47
C ARG A 100 4.62 4.67 18.90
N HIS A 101 5.61 3.80 19.15
CA HIS A 101 6.16 3.61 20.50
C HIS A 101 7.29 4.57 20.84
N THR A 102 7.78 5.34 19.85
CA THR A 102 8.81 6.37 20.02
C THR A 102 8.23 7.75 19.77
N ARG A 103 8.32 8.26 18.55
CA ARG A 103 8.01 9.65 18.18
C ARG A 103 6.57 10.06 18.48
N GLN A 104 5.60 9.16 18.36
CA GLN A 104 4.21 9.47 18.70
C GLN A 104 3.99 9.65 20.19
N ASN A 105 4.73 8.91 21.03
CA ASN A 105 4.67 9.11 22.47
C ASN A 105 5.37 10.43 22.88
N GLU A 106 6.43 10.84 22.16
CA GLU A 106 7.04 12.17 22.35
C GLU A 106 6.08 13.30 21.92
N GLU A 107 5.51 13.21 20.73
CA GLU A 107 4.61 14.25 20.18
C GLU A 107 3.33 14.43 21.01
N THR A 108 2.87 13.38 21.69
CA THR A 108 1.68 13.43 22.57
C THR A 108 2.01 13.77 24.03
N GLY A 109 3.26 14.12 24.35
CA GLY A 109 3.71 14.47 25.70
C GLY A 109 3.80 13.27 26.67
N ARG A 110 3.43 12.06 26.23
CA ARG A 110 3.47 10.85 27.07
C ARG A 110 4.91 10.45 27.43
N ALA A 111 5.86 10.69 26.53
CA ALA A 111 7.25 10.38 26.77
C ALA A 111 7.85 11.23 27.91
N GLU A 112 7.41 12.48 28.08
CA GLU A 112 7.85 13.35 29.19
C GLU A 112 7.37 12.83 30.54
N LEU A 113 6.11 12.42 30.63
CA LEU A 113 5.54 11.80 31.84
C LEU A 113 6.22 10.48 32.20
N VAL A 114 6.62 9.70 31.20
CA VAL A 114 7.38 8.45 31.43
C VAL A 114 8.84 8.75 31.79
N GLY A 115 9.42 9.81 31.20
CA GLY A 115 10.79 10.25 31.46
C GLY A 115 11.00 10.85 32.85
N SER A 116 9.94 11.35 33.51
CA SER A 116 10.00 11.80 34.90
C SER A 116 10.08 10.65 35.93
N ALA A 117 9.80 9.41 35.49
CA ALA A 117 9.97 8.22 36.30
C ALA A 117 11.40 7.65 36.21
N ILE A 118 11.63 6.50 36.86
CA ILE A 118 12.93 5.79 36.85
C ILE A 118 13.12 5.07 35.49
N VAL A 119 13.28 5.85 34.42
CA VAL A 119 13.42 5.38 33.03
C VAL A 119 14.67 5.99 32.41
N GLY A 120 15.54 5.14 31.86
CA GLY A 120 16.76 5.58 31.18
C GLY A 120 16.49 6.10 29.77
N ARG A 121 17.35 7.00 29.28
CA ARG A 121 17.21 7.67 27.97
C ARG A 121 17.07 6.71 26.76
N HIS A 122 17.66 5.52 26.82
CA HIS A 122 17.60 4.55 25.72
C HIS A 122 16.43 3.57 25.86
N ALA A 123 15.82 3.48 27.04
CA ALA A 123 14.79 2.50 27.33
C ALA A 123 13.55 2.58 26.41
N PRO A 124 13.01 3.76 26.04
CA PRO A 124 11.86 3.83 25.13
C PRO A 124 12.17 3.28 23.72
N LEU A 125 13.33 3.68 23.16
CA LEU A 125 13.76 3.21 21.85
C LEU A 125 14.04 1.69 21.87
N THR A 126 14.76 1.20 22.88
CA THR A 126 15.05 -0.23 23.03
C THR A 126 13.76 -1.03 23.21
N ALA A 127 12.80 -0.54 23.98
CA ALA A 127 11.51 -1.22 24.19
C ALA A 127 10.70 -1.33 22.89
N ALA A 128 10.68 -0.28 22.07
CA ALA A 128 10.05 -0.30 20.76
C ALA A 128 10.74 -1.33 19.84
N LEU A 129 12.07 -1.29 19.74
CA LEU A 129 12.86 -2.21 18.91
C LEU A 129 12.69 -3.67 19.34
N ILE A 130 12.72 -3.99 20.63
CA ILE A 130 12.48 -5.35 21.14
C ILE A 130 11.08 -5.83 20.77
N THR A 131 10.07 -4.98 20.93
CA THR A 131 8.67 -5.33 20.63
C THR A 131 8.49 -5.66 19.15
N VAL A 132 9.07 -4.83 18.27
CA VAL A 132 8.95 -5.00 16.82
C VAL A 132 9.83 -6.15 16.31
N ALA A 133 11.04 -6.32 16.84
CA ALA A 133 11.87 -7.48 16.52
C ALA A 133 11.21 -8.79 16.97
N GLY A 134 10.55 -8.80 18.14
CA GLY A 134 9.77 -9.95 18.61
C GLY A 134 8.59 -10.29 17.69
N ALA A 135 7.87 -9.29 17.19
CA ALA A 135 6.79 -9.50 16.22
C ALA A 135 7.30 -10.07 14.89
N ASN A 136 8.43 -9.56 14.39
CA ASN A 136 9.06 -10.07 13.16
C ASN A 136 9.64 -11.48 13.33
N ALA A 137 10.20 -11.80 14.50
CA ALA A 137 10.64 -13.16 14.83
C ALA A 137 9.45 -14.13 14.90
N ALA A 138 8.33 -13.70 15.49
CA ALA A 138 7.10 -14.48 15.52
C ALA A 138 6.55 -14.72 14.10
N LEU A 139 6.58 -13.70 13.24
CA LEU A 139 6.21 -13.85 11.83
C LEU A 139 7.15 -14.83 11.10
N ALA A 140 8.46 -14.71 11.28
CA ALA A 140 9.44 -15.61 10.67
C ALA A 140 9.18 -17.08 11.04
N VAL A 141 8.89 -17.33 12.33
CA VAL A 141 8.53 -18.67 12.81
C VAL A 141 7.21 -19.14 12.26
N LEU A 142 6.17 -18.29 12.28
CA LEU A 142 4.86 -18.63 11.76
C LEU A 142 4.93 -18.99 10.27
N VAL A 143 5.61 -18.18 9.46
CA VAL A 143 5.81 -18.42 8.03
C VAL A 143 6.55 -19.74 7.80
N GLY A 144 7.65 -19.97 8.52
CA GLY A 144 8.40 -21.22 8.42
C GLY A 144 7.51 -22.44 8.70
N LEU A 145 6.71 -22.39 9.77
CA LEU A 145 5.78 -23.47 10.12
C LEU A 145 4.66 -23.68 9.09
N LEU A 146 4.05 -22.59 8.62
CA LEU A 146 2.93 -22.65 7.67
C LEU A 146 3.35 -23.19 6.31
N LEU A 147 4.50 -22.76 5.78
CA LEU A 147 5.00 -23.25 4.48
C LEU A 147 5.44 -24.72 4.56
N ASN A 148 6.08 -25.13 5.66
CA ASN A 148 6.36 -26.54 5.94
C ASN A 148 5.07 -27.37 5.99
N ALA A 149 4.01 -26.86 6.64
CA ALA A 149 2.72 -27.54 6.71
C ALA A 149 2.02 -27.65 5.34
N ASN A 150 2.34 -26.76 4.39
CA ASN A 150 1.90 -26.84 3.00
C ASN A 150 2.76 -27.80 2.14
N GLY A 151 3.70 -28.54 2.75
CA GLY A 151 4.54 -29.53 2.06
C GLY A 151 5.72 -28.94 1.29
N LEU A 152 6.04 -27.66 1.49
CA LEU A 152 7.23 -27.05 0.88
C LEU A 152 8.51 -27.47 1.63
N SER A 153 9.66 -27.37 0.96
CA SER A 153 10.96 -27.72 1.54
C SER A 153 11.20 -26.97 2.86
N PRO A 154 11.67 -27.65 3.94
CA PRO A 154 11.92 -26.99 5.22
C PRO A 154 12.97 -25.90 5.15
N ALA A 155 14.07 -26.14 4.43
CA ALA A 155 15.14 -25.17 4.27
C ALA A 155 14.60 -23.88 3.64
N GLY A 156 13.79 -24.01 2.58
CA GLY A 156 13.24 -22.85 1.90
C GLY A 156 12.15 -22.12 2.68
N SER A 157 11.30 -22.89 3.38
CA SER A 157 10.25 -22.35 4.25
C SER A 157 10.83 -21.48 5.37
N TRP A 158 11.87 -21.96 6.06
CA TRP A 158 12.58 -21.18 7.08
C TRP A 158 13.37 -20.02 6.48
N GLY A 159 13.94 -20.21 5.28
CA GLY A 159 14.62 -19.15 4.53
C GLY A 159 13.72 -17.94 4.27
N ILE A 160 12.52 -18.15 3.72
CA ILE A 160 11.54 -17.08 3.48
C ILE A 160 11.14 -16.40 4.79
N GLY A 161 10.83 -17.20 5.83
CA GLY A 161 10.44 -16.66 7.13
C GLY A 161 11.51 -15.74 7.71
N LEU A 162 12.77 -16.19 7.71
CA LEU A 162 13.91 -15.41 8.21
C LEU A 162 14.17 -14.16 7.37
N ALA A 163 14.08 -14.25 6.04
CA ALA A 163 14.23 -13.10 5.15
C ALA A 163 13.15 -12.03 5.43
N LEU A 164 11.87 -12.41 5.49
CA LEU A 164 10.78 -11.49 5.83
C LEU A 164 10.98 -10.85 7.21
N GLY A 165 11.29 -11.66 8.22
CA GLY A 165 11.52 -11.18 9.59
C GLY A 165 12.67 -10.18 9.64
N LEU A 166 13.80 -10.47 8.99
CA LEU A 166 14.97 -9.58 8.98
C LEU A 166 14.73 -8.31 8.16
N VAL A 167 14.01 -8.37 7.04
CA VAL A 167 13.56 -7.16 6.32
C VAL A 167 12.75 -6.26 7.27
N GLY A 168 11.83 -6.83 8.05
CA GLY A 168 11.09 -6.09 9.07
C GLY A 168 11.98 -5.44 10.12
N VAL A 169 13.02 -6.14 10.59
CA VAL A 169 14.00 -5.59 11.54
C VAL A 169 14.84 -4.46 10.92
N VAL A 170 15.25 -4.58 9.65
CA VAL A 170 15.92 -3.50 8.92
C VAL A 170 15.05 -2.24 8.90
N PHE A 171 13.77 -2.38 8.55
CA PHE A 171 12.83 -1.26 8.50
C PHE A 171 12.43 -0.73 9.88
N ALA A 172 12.49 -1.55 10.92
CA ALA A 172 12.44 -1.07 12.30
C ALA A 172 13.63 -0.15 12.62
N GLY A 173 14.84 -0.50 12.14
CA GLY A 173 16.03 0.35 12.21
C GLY A 173 15.89 1.66 11.42
N VAL A 174 15.38 1.59 10.18
CA VAL A 174 15.09 2.79 9.37
C VAL A 174 14.13 3.73 10.11
N ALA A 175 13.04 3.20 10.67
CA ALA A 175 12.10 3.98 11.45
C ALA A 175 12.69 4.54 12.75
N ALA A 176 13.59 3.81 13.40
CA ALA A 176 14.30 4.29 14.58
C ALA A 176 15.17 5.51 14.27
N VAL A 177 15.92 5.48 13.15
CA VAL A 177 16.69 6.61 12.64
C VAL A 177 15.76 7.77 12.27
N ALA A 178 14.71 7.50 11.48
CA ALA A 178 13.73 8.50 11.08
C ALA A 178 13.04 9.20 12.27
N ALA A 179 12.79 8.46 13.35
CA ALA A 179 12.22 8.99 14.59
C ALA A 179 13.17 9.94 15.34
N GLN A 180 14.49 9.84 15.13
CA GLN A 180 15.45 10.82 15.66
C GLN A 180 15.61 12.03 14.73
N LEU A 181 15.50 11.83 13.41
CA LEU A 181 15.65 12.90 12.43
C LEU A 181 14.44 13.85 12.43
N SER A 182 13.22 13.33 12.59
CA SER A 182 12.00 14.13 12.51
C SER A 182 11.43 14.53 13.87
N GLY A 183 10.95 15.77 14.00
CA GLY A 183 10.19 16.24 15.17
C GLY A 183 8.72 15.78 15.23
N THR A 184 8.22 15.04 14.22
CA THR A 184 6.81 14.60 14.18
C THR A 184 6.68 13.14 13.78
N SER A 185 5.65 12.46 14.26
CA SER A 185 5.33 11.07 13.88
C SER A 185 5.06 10.95 12.39
N ARG A 186 4.40 11.98 11.81
CA ARG A 186 4.12 12.04 10.38
C ARG A 186 5.41 12.17 9.56
N GLY A 187 6.34 13.03 9.98
CA GLY A 187 7.62 13.17 9.30
C GLY A 187 8.50 11.93 9.42
N ALA A 188 8.53 11.29 10.60
CA ALA A 188 9.26 10.03 10.80
C ALA A 188 8.70 8.90 9.92
N ASN A 189 7.37 8.69 9.89
CA ASN A 189 6.75 7.73 8.99
C ASN A 189 6.97 8.08 7.52
N GLY A 190 6.96 9.37 7.16
CA GLY A 190 7.23 9.81 5.79
C GLY A 190 8.66 9.50 5.33
N LEU A 191 9.67 9.75 6.18
CA LEU A 191 11.06 9.38 5.90
C LEU A 191 11.24 7.87 5.78
N ALA A 192 10.62 7.10 6.68
CA ALA A 192 10.68 5.64 6.63
C ALA A 192 9.99 5.07 5.37
N ALA A 193 8.84 5.62 5.00
CA ALA A 193 8.13 5.26 3.78
C ALA A 193 8.93 5.64 2.51
N ALA A 194 9.63 6.77 2.51
CA ALA A 194 10.53 7.14 1.41
C ALA A 194 11.70 6.14 1.28
N GLY A 195 12.29 5.72 2.40
CA GLY A 195 13.31 4.67 2.42
C GLY A 195 12.77 3.33 1.90
N LEU A 196 11.55 2.96 2.26
CA LEU A 196 10.86 1.77 1.76
C LEU A 196 10.59 1.85 0.24
N GLY A 197 10.09 2.98 -0.23
CA GLY A 197 9.86 3.22 -1.65
C GLY A 197 11.15 3.14 -2.46
N LEU A 198 12.24 3.74 -1.97
CA LEU A 198 13.55 3.66 -2.61
C LEU A 198 14.07 2.21 -2.67
N ALA A 199 13.96 1.45 -1.57
CA ALA A 199 14.34 0.05 -1.54
C ALA A 199 13.50 -0.79 -2.53
N PHE A 200 12.19 -0.56 -2.59
CA PHE A 200 11.32 -1.22 -3.56
C PHE A 200 11.71 -0.89 -5.00
N LEU A 201 11.94 0.39 -5.32
CA LEU A 201 12.32 0.83 -6.67
C LEU A 201 13.67 0.26 -7.10
N LEU A 202 14.69 0.31 -6.24
CA LEU A 202 16.01 -0.26 -6.54
C LEU A 202 15.92 -1.77 -6.82
N ARG A 203 15.11 -2.48 -6.04
CA ARG A 203 14.80 -3.89 -6.30
C ARG A 203 14.09 -4.06 -7.63
N ALA A 204 12.99 -3.36 -7.85
CA ALA A 204 12.15 -3.49 -9.04
C ALA A 204 12.97 -3.26 -10.32
N VAL A 205 13.78 -2.20 -10.34
CA VAL A 205 14.71 -1.89 -11.44
C VAL A 205 15.78 -2.98 -11.60
N GLY A 206 16.31 -3.49 -10.49
CA GLY A 206 17.30 -4.57 -10.52
C GLY A 206 16.75 -5.88 -11.06
N ASP A 207 15.54 -6.25 -10.65
CA ASP A 207 14.89 -7.47 -11.08
C ASP A 207 14.39 -7.34 -12.54
N SER A 208 13.87 -6.17 -12.95
CA SER A 208 13.39 -5.92 -14.32
C SER A 208 14.51 -5.86 -15.36
N LEU A 209 15.71 -5.39 -14.96
CA LEU A 209 16.90 -5.36 -15.81
C LEU A 209 17.74 -6.64 -15.68
N GLY A 210 17.21 -7.67 -15.02
CA GLY A 210 17.89 -8.95 -14.85
C GLY A 210 18.08 -9.70 -16.16
N GLU A 211 19.12 -10.52 -16.22
CA GLU A 211 19.40 -11.39 -17.37
C GLU A 211 18.87 -12.79 -17.11
N GLN A 212 18.28 -13.43 -18.12
CA GLN A 212 17.89 -14.82 -18.01
C GLN A 212 19.12 -15.71 -17.93
N ALA A 213 19.17 -16.55 -16.90
CA ALA A 213 20.27 -17.48 -16.69
C ALA A 213 20.32 -18.55 -17.80
N PRO A 214 21.49 -19.18 -18.04
CA PRO A 214 21.63 -20.26 -19.00
C PRO A 214 20.64 -21.40 -18.70
N GLY A 215 19.63 -21.57 -19.56
CA GLY A 215 18.51 -22.51 -19.35
C GLY A 215 17.12 -21.87 -19.46
N GLY A 216 17.01 -20.54 -19.46
CA GLY A 216 15.79 -19.79 -19.81
C GLY A 216 14.65 -19.84 -18.77
N VAL A 217 14.88 -20.45 -17.61
CA VAL A 217 13.85 -20.68 -16.58
C VAL A 217 14.02 -19.80 -15.35
N THR A 218 15.22 -19.28 -15.11
CA THR A 218 15.53 -18.45 -13.94
C THR A 218 16.14 -17.13 -14.38
N THR A 219 15.88 -16.06 -13.63
CA THR A 219 16.42 -14.73 -13.89
C THR A 219 17.38 -14.32 -12.79
N ASP A 220 18.58 -13.89 -13.18
CA ASP A 220 19.52 -13.26 -12.27
C ASP A 220 19.31 -11.74 -12.29
N SER A 221 18.95 -11.19 -11.13
CA SER A 221 18.73 -9.75 -11.00
C SER A 221 20.01 -8.95 -11.27
N ALA A 222 19.86 -7.79 -11.91
CA ALA A 222 20.92 -6.82 -12.07
C ALA A 222 21.39 -6.24 -10.72
N PHE A 223 22.56 -5.59 -10.74
CA PHE A 223 23.24 -5.03 -9.57
C PHE A 223 22.35 -4.13 -8.69
N PHE A 224 21.37 -3.42 -9.25
CA PHE A 224 20.48 -2.55 -8.46
C PHE A 224 19.68 -3.30 -7.39
N SER A 225 19.36 -4.59 -7.61
CA SER A 225 18.65 -5.41 -6.62
C SER A 225 19.51 -5.65 -5.36
N TRP A 226 20.84 -5.64 -5.51
CA TRP A 226 21.79 -5.72 -4.40
C TRP A 226 21.92 -4.44 -3.58
N LEU A 227 21.34 -3.32 -4.02
CA LEU A 227 21.25 -2.09 -3.22
C LEU A 227 19.98 -2.05 -2.35
N SER A 228 19.11 -3.05 -2.46
CA SER A 228 17.85 -3.12 -1.74
C SER A 228 17.85 -4.23 -0.69
N PRO A 229 17.53 -3.93 0.59
CA PRO A 229 17.29 -4.98 1.57
C PRO A 229 16.10 -5.88 1.20
N ILE A 230 15.15 -5.40 0.38
CA ILE A 230 14.07 -6.25 -0.14
C ILE A 230 14.63 -7.21 -1.20
N GLY A 231 15.50 -6.70 -2.09
CA GLY A 231 16.16 -7.51 -3.12
C GLY A 231 17.06 -8.61 -2.54
N TRP A 232 17.75 -8.34 -1.43
CA TRP A 232 18.49 -9.38 -0.69
C TRP A 232 17.61 -10.57 -0.28
N GLY A 233 16.33 -10.34 0.00
CA GLY A 233 15.37 -11.42 0.23
C GLY A 233 15.24 -12.38 -0.95
N HIS A 234 15.19 -11.86 -2.19
CA HIS A 234 15.19 -12.68 -3.40
C HIS A 234 16.54 -13.37 -3.66
N GLN A 235 17.65 -12.69 -3.36
CA GLN A 235 18.99 -13.26 -3.52
C GLN A 235 19.28 -14.46 -2.59
N LEU A 236 18.43 -14.69 -1.58
CA LEU A 236 18.51 -15.88 -0.73
C LEU A 236 18.28 -17.18 -1.52
N LYS A 237 17.46 -17.16 -2.60
CA LYS A 237 17.13 -18.34 -3.42
C LYS A 237 16.80 -19.61 -2.58
N PRO A 238 15.82 -19.54 -1.67
CA PRO A 238 15.60 -20.54 -0.60
C PRO A 238 15.16 -21.93 -1.07
N PHE A 239 14.62 -22.07 -2.29
CA PHE A 239 14.15 -23.36 -2.83
C PHE A 239 15.06 -23.96 -3.91
N THR A 240 16.12 -23.25 -4.28
CA THR A 240 17.16 -23.74 -5.19
C THR A 240 18.49 -23.80 -4.42
N GLU A 241 19.49 -23.01 -4.79
CA GLU A 241 20.76 -22.92 -4.07
C GLU A 241 20.71 -21.81 -3.02
N THR A 242 20.42 -22.18 -1.77
CA THR A 242 20.17 -21.20 -0.71
C THR A 242 21.43 -20.44 -0.29
N ASN A 243 21.43 -19.13 -0.52
CA ASN A 243 22.50 -18.21 -0.15
C ASN A 243 22.33 -17.66 1.28
N TRP A 244 22.51 -18.51 2.29
CA TRP A 244 22.28 -18.15 3.70
C TRP A 244 23.07 -16.94 4.20
N TRP A 245 24.23 -16.65 3.60
CA TRP A 245 25.06 -15.50 3.94
C TRP A 245 24.34 -14.15 3.73
N VAL A 246 23.35 -14.10 2.83
CA VAL A 246 22.55 -12.88 2.55
C VAL A 246 21.73 -12.44 3.76
N LEU A 247 21.29 -13.38 4.61
CA LEU A 247 20.67 -13.04 5.90
C LEU A 247 21.63 -12.26 6.81
N GLY A 248 22.93 -12.52 6.69
CA GLY A 248 23.99 -11.75 7.35
C GLY A 248 24.01 -10.29 6.91
N LEU A 249 23.82 -9.99 5.63
CA LEU A 249 23.73 -8.61 5.14
C LEU A 249 22.56 -7.86 5.77
N LEU A 250 21.37 -8.49 5.83
CA LEU A 250 20.20 -7.90 6.49
C LEU A 250 20.46 -7.64 7.98
N ALA A 251 21.06 -8.61 8.68
CA ALA A 251 21.38 -8.48 10.10
C ALA A 251 22.41 -7.36 10.36
N VAL A 252 23.45 -7.26 9.53
CA VAL A 252 24.46 -6.19 9.63
C VAL A 252 23.83 -4.83 9.38
N LEU A 253 23.04 -4.67 8.31
CA LEU A 253 22.36 -3.41 8.02
C LEU A 253 21.42 -2.99 9.15
N ALA A 254 20.63 -3.93 9.68
CA ALA A 254 19.78 -3.68 10.84
C ALA A 254 20.60 -3.21 12.07
N GLY A 255 21.71 -3.89 12.36
CA GLY A 255 22.61 -3.52 13.45
C GLY A 255 23.20 -2.10 13.28
N LEU A 256 23.65 -1.76 12.07
CA LEU A 256 24.18 -0.43 11.73
C LEU A 256 23.11 0.66 11.90
N LEU A 257 21.88 0.43 11.43
CA LEU A 257 20.77 1.38 11.58
C LEU A 257 20.38 1.58 13.05
N VAL A 258 20.35 0.51 13.84
CA VAL A 258 20.07 0.59 15.28
C VAL A 258 21.19 1.32 16.02
N ALA A 259 22.45 1.05 15.70
CA ALA A 259 23.60 1.77 16.26
C ALA A 259 23.56 3.26 15.92
N LEU A 260 23.24 3.59 14.66
CA LEU A 260 23.04 4.96 14.22
C LEU A 260 21.89 5.63 15.00
N ALA A 261 20.76 4.96 15.16
CA ALA A 261 19.64 5.51 15.93
C ALA A 261 20.03 5.83 17.39
N TYR A 262 20.78 4.95 18.07
CA TYR A 262 21.28 5.23 19.42
C TYR A 262 22.28 6.39 19.45
N ALA A 263 23.18 6.46 18.47
CA ALA A 263 24.13 7.56 18.35
C ALA A 263 23.38 8.89 18.18
N LEU A 264 22.34 8.93 17.35
CA LEU A 264 21.52 10.13 17.17
C LEU A 264 20.75 10.48 18.46
N THR A 265 20.12 9.51 19.14
CA THR A 265 19.43 9.75 20.41
C THR A 265 20.34 10.36 21.49
N ALA A 266 21.65 10.07 21.47
CA ALA A 266 22.58 10.62 22.45
C ALA A 266 22.89 12.12 22.26
N HIS A 267 22.61 12.68 21.07
CA HIS A 267 22.93 14.08 20.72
C HIS A 267 21.68 14.96 20.56
N ARG A 268 20.49 14.41 20.78
CA ARG A 268 19.20 15.09 20.57
C ARG A 268 18.49 15.34 21.88
N ASP A 269 17.94 16.54 22.04
CA ASP A 269 17.06 16.88 23.16
C ASP A 269 15.67 16.26 22.98
N LEU A 270 15.00 15.98 24.11
CA LEU A 270 13.65 15.42 24.11
C LEU A 270 12.68 16.35 23.36
N GLY A 271 11.81 15.78 22.52
CA GLY A 271 10.84 16.56 21.75
C GLY A 271 11.38 17.23 20.48
N ALA A 272 12.68 17.55 20.39
CA ALA A 272 13.28 18.16 19.20
C ALA A 272 13.68 17.10 18.15
N GLY A 273 13.48 17.35 16.85
CA GLY A 273 14.09 16.53 15.78
C GLY A 273 15.48 17.05 15.42
N MET A 274 16.34 16.22 14.80
CA MET A 274 17.64 16.71 14.29
C MET A 274 17.53 17.53 13.02
N LEU A 275 16.51 17.26 12.19
CA LEU A 275 16.24 18.09 11.04
C LEU A 275 15.66 19.42 11.53
N PRO A 276 16.23 20.56 11.11
CA PRO A 276 15.79 21.85 11.58
C PRO A 276 14.32 22.09 11.19
N ASP A 277 13.53 22.56 12.14
CA ASP A 277 12.20 23.07 11.85
C ASP A 277 12.36 24.28 10.94
N ARG A 278 11.83 24.17 9.72
CA ARG A 278 11.81 25.31 8.80
C ARG A 278 10.90 26.36 9.41
N ALA A 279 11.47 27.50 9.81
CA ALA A 279 10.73 28.72 10.05
C ALA A 279 9.87 28.94 8.79
N GLY A 280 8.57 28.70 8.90
CA GLY A 280 7.67 28.88 7.77
C GLY A 280 7.76 30.30 7.23
N PRO A 281 7.18 30.57 6.05
CA PRO A 281 7.12 31.93 5.52
C PRO A 281 6.58 32.89 6.59
N ALA A 282 7.24 34.05 6.75
CA ALA A 282 6.88 35.07 7.74
C ALA A 282 5.43 35.57 7.56
N THR A 283 4.90 35.48 6.34
CA THR A 283 3.52 35.79 5.99
C THR A 283 2.84 34.58 5.39
N ALA A 284 1.60 34.34 5.80
CA ALA A 284 0.79 33.28 5.21
C ALA A 284 0.41 33.66 3.76
N PRO A 285 0.64 32.79 2.76
CA PRO A 285 0.14 33.02 1.40
C PRO A 285 -1.40 33.15 1.40
N ARG A 286 -1.94 33.99 0.51
CA ARG A 286 -3.38 34.29 0.41
C ARG A 286 -4.28 33.04 0.38
N GLY A 287 -3.79 31.93 -0.18
CA GLY A 287 -4.51 30.66 -0.21
C GLY A 287 -4.81 30.09 1.18
N LEU A 288 -3.89 30.23 2.15
CA LEU A 288 -4.08 29.75 3.52
C LEU A 288 -5.06 30.59 4.35
N LEU A 289 -5.47 31.75 3.84
CA LEU A 289 -6.54 32.55 4.43
C LEU A 289 -7.93 31.97 4.15
N ARG A 290 -8.02 30.92 3.33
CA ARG A 290 -9.27 30.25 2.97
C ARG A 290 -9.26 28.78 3.41
N PRO A 291 -10.41 28.20 3.84
CA PRO A 291 -10.49 26.80 4.25
C PRO A 291 -9.95 25.82 3.20
N LEU A 292 -10.19 26.11 1.92
CA LEU A 292 -9.71 25.29 0.80
C LEU A 292 -8.17 25.22 0.74
N GLY A 293 -7.47 26.34 0.97
CA GLY A 293 -6.02 26.34 0.93
C GLY A 293 -5.40 25.61 2.13
N LEU A 294 -6.04 25.68 3.30
CA LEU A 294 -5.65 24.86 4.45
C LEU A 294 -5.85 23.37 4.14
N ALA A 295 -7.02 23.00 3.63
CA ALA A 295 -7.32 21.62 3.25
C ALA A 295 -6.32 21.09 2.22
N TRP A 296 -5.93 21.90 1.22
CA TRP A 296 -4.91 21.53 0.23
C TRP A 296 -3.55 21.31 0.90
N ARG A 297 -3.11 22.23 1.77
CA ARG A 297 -1.83 22.08 2.48
C ARG A 297 -1.78 20.80 3.31
N LEU A 298 -2.90 20.40 3.90
CA LEU A 298 -3.01 19.21 4.73
C LEU A 298 -3.09 17.90 3.93
N GLN A 299 -3.62 17.93 2.71
CA GLN A 299 -3.84 16.75 1.86
C GLN A 299 -2.80 16.59 0.73
N ARG A 300 -2.08 17.64 0.34
CA ARG A 300 -1.12 17.61 -0.79
C ARG A 300 -0.11 16.48 -0.73
N GLY A 301 0.34 16.10 0.47
CA GLY A 301 1.28 14.99 0.63
C GLY A 301 0.67 13.64 0.27
N ALA A 302 -0.60 13.42 0.63
CA ALA A 302 -1.33 12.24 0.22
C ALA A 302 -1.60 12.26 -1.30
N VAL A 303 -2.04 13.39 -1.85
CA VAL A 303 -2.24 13.56 -3.30
C VAL A 303 -0.97 13.19 -4.06
N LEU A 304 0.17 13.79 -3.72
CA LEU A 304 1.45 13.53 -4.39
C LEU A 304 1.89 12.07 -4.26
N GLY A 305 1.78 11.48 -3.06
CA GLY A 305 2.16 10.08 -2.84
C GLY A 305 1.33 9.11 -3.68
N TRP A 306 0.00 9.31 -3.71
CA TRP A 306 -0.89 8.50 -4.54
C TRP A 306 -0.70 8.78 -6.03
N SER A 307 -0.43 10.02 -6.44
CA SER A 307 -0.14 10.36 -7.83
C SER A 307 1.08 9.60 -8.35
N VAL A 308 2.16 9.56 -7.57
CA VAL A 308 3.35 8.78 -7.92
C VAL A 308 3.01 7.29 -8.01
N ALA A 309 2.27 6.74 -7.04
CA ALA A 309 1.86 5.34 -7.07
C ALA A 309 1.03 5.00 -8.32
N MET A 310 0.06 5.85 -8.68
CA MET A 310 -0.82 5.62 -9.84
C MET A 310 -0.09 5.76 -11.17
N VAL A 311 0.88 6.68 -11.29
CA VAL A 311 1.74 6.76 -12.48
C VAL A 311 2.58 5.50 -12.62
N VAL A 312 3.22 5.04 -11.53
CA VAL A 312 4.03 3.81 -11.54
C VAL A 312 3.17 2.61 -11.92
N LEU A 313 2.02 2.42 -11.26
CA LEU A 313 1.08 1.34 -11.59
C LEU A 313 0.62 1.42 -13.04
N GLY A 314 0.25 2.61 -13.52
CA GLY A 314 -0.19 2.83 -14.90
C GLY A 314 0.88 2.39 -15.88
N VAL A 315 2.10 2.94 -15.77
CA VAL A 315 3.23 2.61 -16.65
C VAL A 315 3.55 1.12 -16.63
N THR A 316 3.53 0.48 -15.47
CA THR A 316 3.84 -0.94 -15.38
C THR A 316 2.73 -1.82 -15.97
N PHE A 317 1.46 -1.54 -15.67
CA PHE A 317 0.36 -2.31 -16.25
C PHE A 317 0.20 -2.08 -17.75
N GLY A 318 0.50 -0.88 -18.26
CA GLY A 318 0.50 -0.63 -19.70
C GLY A 318 1.63 -1.34 -20.44
N ALA A 319 2.77 -1.57 -19.78
CA ALA A 319 3.86 -2.37 -20.37
C ALA A 319 3.45 -3.85 -20.59
N LEU A 320 2.52 -4.37 -19.78
CA LEU A 320 1.99 -5.74 -19.92
C LEU A 320 0.93 -5.88 -21.04
N GLY A 321 0.51 -4.78 -21.67
CA GLY A 321 -0.55 -4.84 -22.70
C GLY A 321 -0.17 -5.68 -23.93
N GLU A 322 1.07 -5.53 -24.41
CA GLU A 322 1.61 -6.27 -25.57
C GLU A 322 1.66 -7.78 -25.33
N GLU A 323 2.02 -8.21 -24.13
CA GLU A 323 2.12 -9.64 -23.80
C GLU A 323 0.79 -10.37 -23.94
N ILE A 324 -0.32 -9.68 -23.69
CA ILE A 324 -1.65 -10.25 -23.83
C ILE A 324 -2.02 -10.39 -25.30
N ASP A 325 -1.63 -9.41 -26.12
CA ASP A 325 -1.78 -9.52 -27.58
C ASP A 325 -0.89 -10.65 -28.12
N GLU A 326 0.39 -10.72 -27.73
CA GLU A 326 1.33 -11.78 -28.13
C GLU A 326 0.86 -13.17 -27.67
N MET A 327 0.35 -13.30 -26.44
CA MET A 327 -0.14 -14.58 -25.90
C MET A 327 -1.30 -15.12 -26.74
N LEU A 328 -2.10 -14.25 -27.35
CA LEU A 328 -3.26 -14.63 -28.15
C LEU A 328 -2.93 -14.84 -29.63
N GLU A 329 -1.99 -14.08 -30.17
CA GLU A 329 -1.39 -14.40 -31.48
C GLU A 329 -0.79 -15.81 -31.47
N ASN A 330 -0.18 -16.21 -30.35
CA ASN A 330 0.46 -17.50 -30.20
C ASN A 330 -0.45 -18.62 -29.69
N ASN A 331 -1.69 -18.33 -29.26
CA ASN A 331 -2.64 -19.34 -28.75
C ASN A 331 -4.07 -19.16 -29.30
N PRO A 332 -4.37 -19.76 -30.48
CA PRO A 332 -5.66 -19.63 -31.16
C PRO A 332 -6.86 -20.17 -30.36
N GLN A 333 -6.64 -21.12 -29.46
CA GLN A 333 -7.69 -21.71 -28.61
C GLN A 333 -8.12 -20.74 -27.50
N LEU A 334 -7.16 -20.04 -26.90
CA LEU A 334 -7.42 -18.95 -25.96
C LEU A 334 -8.18 -17.82 -26.66
N ALA A 335 -7.79 -17.45 -27.89
CA ALA A 335 -8.47 -16.43 -28.69
C ALA A 335 -9.95 -16.78 -28.97
N GLU A 336 -10.27 -18.06 -29.16
CA GLU A 336 -11.65 -18.49 -29.39
C GLU A 336 -12.51 -18.44 -28.12
N VAL A 337 -11.94 -18.78 -26.96
CA VAL A 337 -12.61 -18.61 -25.65
C VAL A 337 -12.91 -17.13 -25.39
N PHE A 338 -11.98 -16.22 -25.72
CA PHE A 338 -12.20 -14.78 -25.60
C PHE A 338 -13.30 -14.25 -26.51
N ARG A 339 -13.38 -14.73 -27.77
CA ARG A 339 -14.49 -14.37 -28.69
C ARG A 339 -15.86 -14.82 -28.17
N GLN A 340 -15.92 -15.94 -27.43
CA GLN A 340 -17.18 -16.43 -26.85
C GLN A 340 -17.71 -15.55 -25.70
N PHE A 341 -16.87 -14.71 -25.08
CA PHE A 341 -17.31 -13.72 -24.08
C PHE A 341 -17.98 -12.49 -24.69
N GLY A 342 -18.11 -12.41 -26.03
CA GLY A 342 -19.04 -11.50 -26.71
C GLY A 342 -18.70 -10.01 -26.59
N THR A 343 -17.44 -9.66 -26.43
CA THR A 343 -16.96 -8.27 -26.47
C THR A 343 -16.26 -8.02 -27.81
N ASP A 344 -16.65 -6.95 -28.51
CA ASP A 344 -16.07 -6.53 -29.80
C ASP A 344 -14.66 -5.89 -29.65
N GLY A 345 -14.10 -5.87 -28.44
CA GLY A 345 -12.81 -5.25 -28.12
C GLY A 345 -11.61 -6.16 -28.36
N THR A 346 -10.42 -5.55 -28.42
CA THR A 346 -9.16 -6.30 -28.46
C THR A 346 -8.88 -6.98 -27.11
N PRO A 347 -8.02 -8.00 -27.05
CA PRO A 347 -7.61 -8.58 -25.78
C PRO A 347 -6.95 -7.60 -24.82
N ALA A 348 -6.10 -6.71 -25.34
CA ALA A 348 -5.62 -5.56 -24.61
C ALA A 348 -6.77 -4.73 -24.01
N ASP A 349 -7.87 -4.51 -24.74
CA ASP A 349 -9.01 -3.75 -24.22
C ASP A 349 -9.69 -4.44 -23.04
N MET A 350 -9.85 -5.76 -23.07
CA MET A 350 -10.39 -6.55 -21.95
C MET A 350 -9.49 -6.50 -20.73
N TYR A 351 -8.19 -6.69 -20.95
CA TYR A 351 -7.20 -6.57 -19.90
C TYR A 351 -7.23 -5.18 -19.25
N PHE A 352 -7.19 -4.11 -20.06
CA PHE A 352 -7.26 -2.75 -19.55
C PHE A 352 -8.59 -2.46 -18.87
N GLY A 353 -9.72 -2.99 -19.38
CA GLY A 353 -11.01 -2.88 -18.71
C GLY A 353 -10.99 -3.48 -17.30
N MET A 354 -10.42 -4.67 -17.14
CA MET A 354 -10.27 -5.34 -15.85
C MET A 354 -9.30 -4.59 -14.91
N VAL A 355 -8.11 -4.26 -15.39
CA VAL A 355 -7.07 -3.60 -14.59
C VAL A 355 -7.50 -2.20 -14.17
N LEU A 356 -8.08 -1.40 -15.07
CA LEU A 356 -8.55 -0.05 -14.74
C LEU A 356 -9.72 -0.11 -13.74
N GLY A 357 -10.63 -1.09 -13.87
CA GLY A 357 -11.69 -1.33 -12.89
C GLY A 357 -11.13 -1.66 -11.50
N LEU A 358 -10.15 -2.57 -11.42
CA LEU A 358 -9.47 -2.92 -10.17
C LEU A 358 -8.74 -1.72 -9.57
N MET A 359 -8.01 -0.98 -10.39
CA MET A 359 -7.26 0.20 -9.95
C MET A 359 -8.17 1.37 -9.56
N ALA A 360 -9.39 1.45 -10.09
CA ALA A 360 -10.40 2.40 -9.62
C ALA A 360 -10.83 2.10 -8.18
N ILE A 361 -10.96 0.82 -7.81
CA ILE A 361 -11.20 0.43 -6.40
C ILE A 361 -10.00 0.85 -5.53
N ALA A 362 -8.76 0.66 -6.03
CA ALA A 362 -7.56 1.12 -5.31
C ALA A 362 -7.55 2.66 -5.14
N ALA A 363 -7.92 3.42 -6.17
CA ALA A 363 -8.05 4.88 -6.11
C ALA A 363 -9.12 5.33 -5.10
N ALA A 364 -10.16 4.52 -4.86
CA ALA A 364 -11.14 4.78 -3.81
C ALA A 364 -10.53 4.73 -2.40
N GLY A 365 -9.40 4.02 -2.22
CA GLY A 365 -8.58 4.08 -1.01
C GLY A 365 -8.04 5.48 -0.72
N TYR A 366 -7.55 6.18 -1.75
CA TYR A 366 -7.20 7.61 -1.63
C TYR A 366 -8.42 8.44 -1.24
N THR A 367 -9.56 8.23 -1.91
CA THR A 367 -10.81 8.96 -1.63
C THR A 367 -11.23 8.84 -0.17
N VAL A 368 -11.24 7.61 0.37
CA VAL A 368 -11.54 7.32 1.78
C VAL A 368 -10.53 8.00 2.69
N GLN A 369 -9.23 7.84 2.43
CA GLN A 369 -8.17 8.43 3.24
C GLN A 369 -8.24 9.97 3.28
N ALA A 370 -8.49 10.61 2.14
CA ALA A 370 -8.59 12.05 2.00
C ALA A 370 -9.81 12.60 2.77
N LEU A 371 -10.96 11.93 2.69
CA LEU A 371 -12.17 12.33 3.41
C LEU A 371 -12.07 12.11 4.92
N LEU A 372 -11.46 11.01 5.37
CA LEU A 372 -11.24 10.74 6.79
C LEU A 372 -10.32 11.75 7.48
N ARG A 373 -9.62 12.60 6.72
CA ARG A 373 -8.92 13.77 7.27
C ARG A 373 -9.86 14.70 8.03
N MET A 374 -11.11 14.83 7.59
CA MET A 374 -12.14 15.60 8.30
C MET A 374 -12.37 15.06 9.72
N ARG A 375 -12.42 13.72 9.87
CA ARG A 375 -12.58 13.09 11.20
C ARG A 375 -11.33 13.25 12.06
N ALA A 376 -10.14 13.22 11.47
CA ALA A 376 -8.90 13.46 12.20
C ALA A 376 -8.81 14.91 12.73
N GLU A 377 -9.27 15.90 11.97
CA GLU A 377 -9.35 17.29 12.43
C GLU A 377 -10.40 17.51 13.52
N GLU A 378 -11.55 16.83 13.40
CA GLU A 378 -12.60 16.86 14.43
C GLU A 378 -12.13 16.23 15.75
N SER A 379 -11.61 15.00 15.71
CA SER A 379 -11.19 14.25 16.90
C SER A 379 -9.91 14.78 17.57
N SER A 380 -9.10 15.58 16.86
CA SER A 380 -7.92 16.24 17.45
C SER A 380 -8.24 17.57 18.12
N GLY A 381 -9.49 18.03 18.08
CA GLY A 381 -9.91 19.32 18.63
C GLY A 381 -9.46 20.54 17.81
N VAL A 382 -8.70 20.36 16.73
CA VAL A 382 -8.20 21.47 15.89
C VAL A 382 -9.33 22.16 15.12
N LEU A 383 -10.42 21.43 14.85
CA LEU A 383 -11.57 21.96 14.12
C LEU A 383 -12.38 23.00 14.93
N GLU A 384 -12.40 22.89 16.25
CA GLU A 384 -13.18 23.78 17.13
C GLU A 384 -12.72 25.26 17.04
N PRO A 385 -11.42 25.59 17.23
CA PRO A 385 -10.93 26.95 17.04
C PRO A 385 -11.19 27.49 15.64
N LEU A 386 -11.14 26.64 14.61
CA LEU A 386 -11.38 27.06 13.23
C LEU A 386 -12.85 27.45 13.01
N LEU A 387 -13.80 26.69 13.56
CA LEU A 387 -15.23 26.98 13.47
C LEU A 387 -15.69 28.12 14.38
N ALA A 388 -14.87 28.53 15.35
CA ALA A 388 -15.07 29.76 16.12
C ALA A 388 -14.78 31.04 15.31
N THR A 389 -14.15 30.92 14.14
CA THR A 389 -13.95 32.03 13.18
C THR A 389 -15.13 32.18 12.21
N ALA A 390 -15.03 33.07 11.23
CA ALA A 390 -16.07 33.30 10.21
C ALA A 390 -16.26 32.14 9.20
N VAL A 391 -15.68 30.96 9.44
CA VAL A 391 -15.76 29.79 8.55
C VAL A 391 -16.99 28.95 8.92
N SER A 392 -17.92 28.80 7.98
CA SER A 392 -19.07 27.91 8.17
C SER A 392 -18.69 26.43 7.99
N ARG A 393 -19.35 25.56 8.76
CA ARG A 393 -19.18 24.09 8.70
C ARG A 393 -19.28 23.52 7.27
N PRO A 394 -20.27 23.88 6.44
CA PRO A 394 -20.34 23.36 5.07
C PRO A 394 -19.18 23.85 4.20
N ARG A 395 -18.73 25.11 4.36
CA ARG A 395 -17.62 25.65 3.56
C ARG A 395 -16.30 24.94 3.89
N TRP A 396 -16.07 24.60 5.15
CA TRP A 396 -14.94 23.76 5.54
C TRP A 396 -15.04 22.36 4.90
N MET A 397 -16.19 21.69 5.06
CA MET A 397 -16.37 20.31 4.59
C MET A 397 -16.26 20.19 3.06
N LEU A 398 -16.86 21.13 2.32
CA LEU A 398 -16.78 21.19 0.87
C LEU A 398 -15.35 21.40 0.37
N GLY A 399 -14.49 22.09 1.14
CA GLY A 399 -13.07 22.22 0.82
C GLY A 399 -12.34 20.88 0.83
N HIS A 400 -12.63 20.02 1.81
CA HIS A 400 -12.07 18.67 1.88
C HIS A 400 -12.64 17.76 0.79
N ILE A 401 -13.96 17.81 0.56
CA ILE A 401 -14.62 17.03 -0.49
C ILE A 401 -14.03 17.38 -1.86
N LEU A 402 -13.87 18.67 -2.17
CA LEU A 402 -13.31 19.11 -3.45
C LEU A 402 -11.90 18.54 -3.72
N ILE A 403 -11.04 18.49 -2.69
CA ILE A 403 -9.68 17.94 -2.86
C ILE A 403 -9.72 16.42 -2.99
N ALA A 404 -10.61 15.74 -2.25
CA ALA A 404 -10.79 14.30 -2.39
C ALA A 404 -11.32 13.95 -3.78
N THR A 405 -12.33 14.64 -4.29
CA THR A 405 -12.89 14.38 -5.63
C THR A 405 -11.91 14.75 -6.75
N ALA A 406 -11.33 15.96 -6.70
CA ALA A 406 -10.35 16.39 -7.71
C ALA A 406 -9.09 15.52 -7.70
N GLY A 407 -8.62 15.11 -6.52
CA GLY A 407 -7.52 14.17 -6.39
C GLY A 407 -7.86 12.81 -6.98
N THR A 408 -9.06 12.27 -6.72
CA THR A 408 -9.49 10.97 -7.27
C THR A 408 -9.51 10.99 -8.79
N VAL A 409 -10.07 12.06 -9.38
CA VAL A 409 -10.07 12.27 -10.85
C VAL A 409 -8.64 12.36 -11.39
N LEU A 410 -7.78 13.15 -10.74
CA LEU A 410 -6.37 13.26 -11.12
C LEU A 410 -5.67 11.90 -11.09
N LEU A 411 -5.90 11.08 -10.06
CA LEU A 411 -5.29 9.76 -9.93
C LEU A 411 -5.69 8.82 -11.07
N LEU A 412 -6.98 8.78 -11.43
CA LEU A 412 -7.46 7.95 -12.55
C LEU A 412 -6.90 8.42 -13.89
N VAL A 413 -6.84 9.73 -14.13
CA VAL A 413 -6.20 10.29 -15.33
C VAL A 413 -4.73 9.92 -15.38
N LEU A 414 -3.98 10.08 -14.27
CA LEU A 414 -2.56 9.71 -14.22
C LEU A 414 -2.33 8.22 -14.44
N LEU A 415 -3.18 7.36 -13.88
CA LEU A 415 -3.14 5.92 -14.10
C LEU A 415 -3.32 5.59 -15.59
N GLY A 416 -4.43 6.05 -16.19
CA GLY A 416 -4.73 5.77 -17.59
C GLY A 416 -3.73 6.40 -18.56
N SER A 417 -3.25 7.61 -18.29
CA SER A 417 -2.18 8.25 -19.07
C SER A 417 -0.85 7.51 -18.92
N GLY A 418 -0.53 6.99 -17.72
CA GLY A 418 0.65 6.16 -17.50
C GLY A 418 0.60 4.87 -18.31
N ALA A 419 -0.53 4.17 -18.27
CA ALA A 419 -0.75 2.94 -19.03
C ALA A 419 -0.72 3.20 -20.54
N GLY A 420 -1.40 4.25 -21.00
CA GLY A 420 -1.41 4.64 -22.41
C GLY A 420 -0.06 5.10 -22.92
N LEU A 421 0.77 5.72 -22.08
CA LEU A 421 2.13 6.08 -22.44
C LEU A 421 2.99 4.85 -22.70
N SER A 422 3.02 3.89 -21.75
CA SER A 422 3.82 2.67 -21.91
C SER A 422 3.32 1.79 -23.05
N TYR A 423 2.01 1.57 -23.13
CA TYR A 423 1.42 0.72 -24.17
C TYR A 423 1.53 1.37 -25.55
N GLY A 424 1.30 2.69 -25.64
CA GLY A 424 1.44 3.43 -26.89
C GLY A 424 2.89 3.54 -27.38
N LEU A 425 3.89 3.50 -26.48
CA LEU A 425 5.31 3.42 -26.88
C LEU A 425 5.63 2.08 -27.54
N ILE A 426 4.95 1.01 -27.12
CA ILE A 426 5.13 -0.35 -27.62
C ILE A 426 4.43 -0.52 -28.98
N VAL A 427 3.14 -0.20 -29.06
CA VAL A 427 2.32 -0.37 -30.27
C VAL A 427 2.52 0.77 -31.30
N GLY A 428 3.26 1.82 -30.93
CA GLY A 428 3.60 2.92 -31.84
C GLY A 428 2.55 4.04 -31.96
N ASP A 429 1.56 4.09 -31.07
CA ASP A 429 0.53 5.15 -31.00
C ASP A 429 0.41 5.75 -29.59
N VAL A 430 1.41 6.56 -29.19
CA VAL A 430 1.41 7.23 -27.88
C VAL A 430 0.21 8.17 -27.70
N PRO A 431 -0.09 9.11 -28.61
CA PRO A 431 -1.17 10.08 -28.37
C PRO A 431 -2.55 9.42 -28.30
N GLY A 432 -2.84 8.44 -29.17
CA GLY A 432 -4.11 7.74 -29.17
C GLY A 432 -4.31 6.91 -27.90
N GLN A 433 -3.29 6.14 -27.50
CA GLN A 433 -3.38 5.29 -26.32
C GLN A 433 -3.43 6.08 -25.01
N VAL A 434 -2.71 7.20 -24.89
CA VAL A 434 -2.80 8.08 -23.71
C VAL A 434 -4.21 8.65 -23.56
N VAL A 435 -4.83 9.12 -24.64
CA VAL A 435 -6.20 9.67 -24.59
C VAL A 435 -7.22 8.57 -24.33
N SER A 436 -7.10 7.42 -25.02
CA SER A 436 -8.00 6.28 -24.87
C SER A 436 -8.01 5.74 -23.44
N LEU A 437 -6.84 5.36 -22.92
CA LEU A 437 -6.73 4.76 -21.59
C LEU A 437 -6.96 5.77 -20.46
N ALA A 438 -6.61 7.05 -20.63
CA ALA A 438 -7.02 8.09 -19.67
C ALA A 438 -8.55 8.28 -19.65
N GLY A 439 -9.20 8.25 -20.81
CA GLY A 439 -10.65 8.30 -20.93
C GLY A 439 -11.33 7.07 -20.30
N ALA A 440 -10.81 5.87 -20.58
CA ALA A 440 -11.28 4.62 -19.99
C ALA A 440 -11.14 4.62 -18.46
N ALA A 441 -9.99 5.06 -17.94
CA ALA A 441 -9.79 5.18 -16.49
C ALA A 441 -10.72 6.23 -15.86
N LEU A 442 -10.97 7.34 -16.55
CA LEU A 442 -11.90 8.38 -16.08
C LEU A 442 -13.36 7.90 -16.09
N ALA A 443 -13.74 7.02 -17.01
CA ALA A 443 -15.07 6.40 -17.03
C ALA A 443 -15.36 5.60 -15.74
N GLN A 444 -14.31 5.15 -15.04
CA GLN A 444 -14.42 4.46 -13.75
C GLN A 444 -14.63 5.41 -12.55
N ALA A 445 -14.50 6.72 -12.73
CA ALA A 445 -14.60 7.72 -11.65
C ALA A 445 -15.93 7.71 -10.85
N PRO A 446 -17.11 7.39 -11.41
CA PRO A 446 -18.35 7.38 -10.64
C PRO A 446 -18.34 6.39 -9.46
N GLY A 447 -17.61 5.27 -9.56
CA GLY A 447 -17.51 4.29 -8.47
C GLY A 447 -16.90 4.87 -7.20
N PRO A 448 -15.64 5.37 -7.26
CA PRO A 448 -15.01 6.05 -6.13
C PRO A 448 -15.79 7.29 -5.63
N LEU A 449 -16.46 8.03 -6.52
CA LEU A 449 -17.23 9.22 -6.15
C LEU A 449 -18.56 8.87 -5.45
N ALA A 450 -19.21 7.77 -5.83
CA ALA A 450 -20.36 7.23 -5.10
C ALA A 450 -19.94 6.80 -3.68
N LEU A 451 -18.80 6.11 -3.56
CA LEU A 451 -18.22 5.76 -2.26
C LEU A 451 -17.86 7.02 -1.45
N ALA A 452 -17.34 8.07 -2.09
CA ALA A 452 -17.07 9.36 -1.46
C ALA A 452 -18.34 9.93 -0.79
N GLY A 453 -19.47 9.89 -1.50
CA GLY A 453 -20.76 10.31 -0.98
C GLY A 453 -21.18 9.51 0.25
N ALA A 454 -21.03 8.19 0.21
CA ALA A 454 -21.31 7.32 1.36
C ALA A 454 -20.42 7.65 2.57
N VAL A 455 -19.12 7.85 2.37
CA VAL A 455 -18.18 8.24 3.43
C VAL A 455 -18.55 9.60 4.02
N VAL A 456 -18.90 10.59 3.19
CA VAL A 456 -19.37 11.90 3.65
C VAL A 456 -20.66 11.78 4.46
N ALA A 457 -21.62 10.96 4.01
CA ALA A 457 -22.84 10.67 4.75
C ALA A 457 -22.53 10.08 6.14
N VAL A 458 -21.62 9.11 6.21
CA VAL A 458 -21.21 8.49 7.47
C VAL A 458 -20.49 9.49 8.39
N ILE A 459 -19.60 10.34 7.88
CA ILE A 459 -18.94 11.39 8.68
C ILE A 459 -19.96 12.40 9.21
N GLY A 460 -20.98 12.71 8.41
CA GLY A 460 -22.08 13.59 8.77
C GLY A 460 -23.04 13.01 9.81
N LEU A 461 -23.34 11.70 9.74
CA LEU A 461 -24.38 11.04 10.54
C LEU A 461 -23.84 10.25 11.74
N LEU A 462 -22.69 9.59 11.59
CA LEU A 462 -22.14 8.61 12.54
C LEU A 462 -20.62 8.82 12.79
N PRO A 463 -20.20 10.00 13.30
CA PRO A 463 -18.78 10.37 13.39
C PRO A 463 -17.93 9.38 14.20
N GLY A 464 -18.46 8.85 15.31
CA GLY A 464 -17.73 7.89 16.16
C GLY A 464 -17.38 6.58 15.47
N ARG A 465 -18.08 6.22 14.39
CA ARG A 465 -17.83 4.99 13.61
C ARG A 465 -17.30 5.28 12.20
N ALA A 466 -17.06 6.55 11.86
CA ALA A 466 -16.78 6.94 10.48
C ALA A 466 -15.53 6.27 9.89
N VAL A 467 -14.46 6.15 10.68
CA VAL A 467 -13.23 5.48 10.22
C VAL A 467 -13.51 4.00 9.92
N ALA A 468 -14.18 3.28 10.83
CA ALA A 468 -14.45 1.86 10.68
C ALA A 468 -15.41 1.57 9.52
N LEU A 469 -16.49 2.35 9.41
CA LEU A 469 -17.50 2.18 8.35
C LEU A 469 -16.96 2.57 6.98
N ALA A 470 -16.13 3.61 6.87
CA ALA A 470 -15.55 4.04 5.60
C ALA A 470 -14.58 2.99 5.04
N TRP A 471 -13.66 2.48 5.86
CA TRP A 471 -12.76 1.40 5.45
C TRP A 471 -13.51 0.08 5.25
N GLY A 472 -14.50 -0.22 6.10
CA GLY A 472 -15.36 -1.40 5.94
C GLY A 472 -16.12 -1.38 4.61
N ALA A 473 -16.66 -0.23 4.21
CA ALA A 473 -17.33 -0.08 2.91
C ALA A 473 -16.38 -0.34 1.73
N LEU A 474 -15.14 0.17 1.80
CA LEU A 474 -14.13 -0.12 0.78
C LEU A 474 -13.77 -1.62 0.73
N VAL A 475 -13.59 -2.26 1.90
CA VAL A 475 -13.32 -3.71 1.97
C VAL A 475 -14.48 -4.51 1.38
N VAL A 476 -15.72 -4.14 1.66
CA VAL A 476 -16.90 -4.76 1.05
C VAL A 476 -16.89 -4.60 -0.47
N CYS A 477 -16.54 -3.42 -0.99
CA CYS A 477 -16.43 -3.21 -2.44
C CYS A 477 -15.35 -4.10 -3.07
N VAL A 478 -14.19 -4.25 -2.42
CA VAL A 478 -13.10 -5.15 -2.86
C VAL A 478 -13.57 -6.60 -2.85
N LEU A 479 -14.19 -7.05 -1.75
CA LEU A 479 -14.66 -8.43 -1.60
C LEU A 479 -15.74 -8.77 -2.62
N LEU A 480 -16.75 -7.91 -2.80
CA LEU A 480 -17.79 -8.14 -3.79
C LEU A 480 -17.24 -8.11 -5.22
N GLY A 481 -16.32 -7.18 -5.53
CA GLY A 481 -15.75 -7.05 -6.86
C GLY A 481 -14.79 -8.17 -7.25
N GLN A 482 -14.00 -8.72 -6.31
CA GLN A 482 -12.97 -9.72 -6.62
C GLN A 482 -13.38 -11.14 -6.21
N VAL A 483 -13.92 -11.28 -4.99
CA VAL A 483 -14.28 -12.58 -4.42
C VAL A 483 -15.73 -12.94 -4.72
N GLY A 484 -16.63 -11.96 -4.77
CA GLY A 484 -18.05 -12.18 -5.03
C GLY A 484 -18.33 -12.78 -6.41
N LEU A 485 -17.58 -12.36 -7.42
CA LEU A 485 -17.62 -12.95 -8.77
C LEU A 485 -17.11 -14.40 -8.76
N LEU A 486 -16.01 -14.67 -8.03
CA LEU A 486 -15.44 -16.01 -7.92
C LEU A 486 -16.35 -16.98 -7.15
N LEU A 487 -17.10 -16.48 -6.17
CA LEU A 487 -18.08 -17.24 -5.39
C LEU A 487 -19.45 -17.33 -6.07
N GLU A 488 -19.60 -16.84 -7.29
CA GLU A 488 -20.85 -16.83 -8.06
C GLU A 488 -22.04 -16.25 -7.26
N LEU A 489 -21.80 -15.18 -6.49
CA LEU A 489 -22.85 -14.56 -5.66
C LEU A 489 -23.98 -14.00 -6.54
N PRO A 490 -25.24 -14.01 -6.04
CA PRO A 490 -26.37 -13.48 -6.81
C PRO A 490 -26.21 -11.98 -7.07
N GLN A 491 -26.57 -11.53 -8.28
CA GLN A 491 -26.38 -10.16 -8.77
C GLN A 491 -26.85 -9.05 -7.80
N PRO A 492 -28.00 -9.17 -7.11
CA PRO A 492 -28.43 -8.15 -6.15
C PRO A 492 -27.44 -7.90 -4.99
N VAL A 493 -26.62 -8.90 -4.65
CA VAL A 493 -25.57 -8.78 -3.63
C VAL A 493 -24.34 -8.08 -4.21
N LEU A 494 -23.98 -8.39 -5.45
CA LEU A 494 -22.89 -7.73 -6.18
C LEU A 494 -23.20 -6.24 -6.40
N ASP A 495 -24.44 -5.93 -6.77
CA ASP A 495 -24.95 -4.58 -7.06
C ASP A 495 -24.93 -3.63 -5.84
N ILE A 496 -24.63 -4.13 -4.63
CA ILE A 496 -24.32 -3.28 -3.46
C ILE A 496 -23.05 -2.46 -3.71
N SER A 497 -22.08 -3.01 -4.44
CA SER A 497 -20.85 -2.33 -4.79
C SER A 497 -21.11 -1.33 -5.92
N PRO A 498 -20.72 -0.04 -5.79
CA PRO A 498 -20.87 0.91 -6.89
C PRO A 498 -20.00 0.55 -8.11
N PHE A 499 -19.01 -0.33 -7.94
CA PHE A 499 -18.07 -0.72 -8.99
C PHE A 499 -18.64 -1.76 -9.96
N THR A 500 -19.66 -2.54 -9.57
CA THR A 500 -20.24 -3.58 -10.44
C THR A 500 -21.17 -3.00 -11.50
N HIS A 501 -21.59 -1.75 -11.35
CA HIS A 501 -22.43 -1.01 -12.30
C HIS A 501 -21.63 -0.33 -13.42
N LEU A 502 -20.30 -0.28 -13.30
CA LEU A 502 -19.46 0.43 -14.24
C LEU A 502 -19.14 -0.45 -15.46
N PRO A 503 -19.23 0.09 -16.69
CA PRO A 503 -18.84 -0.65 -17.87
C PRO A 503 -17.32 -0.90 -17.84
N PRO A 504 -16.84 -2.09 -18.27
CA PRO A 504 -15.42 -2.38 -18.37
C PRO A 504 -14.82 -1.72 -19.62
N VAL A 505 -14.74 -0.39 -19.65
CA VAL A 505 -14.12 0.40 -20.73
C VAL A 505 -12.59 0.20 -20.69
N PRO A 506 -11.89 -0.03 -21.81
CA PRO A 506 -12.34 0.07 -23.21
C PRO A 506 -12.97 -1.21 -23.80
N ALA A 507 -13.07 -2.31 -23.06
CA ALA A 507 -13.64 -3.57 -23.54
C ALA A 507 -15.13 -3.51 -23.91
N ALA A 508 -15.86 -2.52 -23.41
CA ALA A 508 -17.28 -2.32 -23.67
C ALA A 508 -17.60 -0.84 -23.94
N GLU A 509 -18.71 -0.61 -24.65
CA GLU A 509 -19.21 0.74 -24.89
C GLU A 509 -19.57 1.47 -23.60
N VAL A 510 -19.44 2.80 -23.63
CA VAL A 510 -19.75 3.66 -22.49
C VAL A 510 -21.26 3.73 -22.29
N ALA A 511 -21.77 2.98 -21.33
CA ALA A 511 -23.15 3.10 -20.87
C ALA A 511 -23.32 4.37 -20.01
N VAL A 512 -24.09 5.35 -20.51
CA VAL A 512 -24.31 6.64 -19.83
C VAL A 512 -25.20 6.51 -18.59
N THR A 513 -26.19 5.62 -18.63
CA THR A 513 -27.20 5.48 -17.56
C THR A 513 -26.59 5.07 -16.20
N PRO A 514 -25.75 4.02 -16.11
CA PRO A 514 -25.09 3.65 -14.85
C PRO A 514 -24.18 4.76 -14.31
N ILE A 515 -23.43 5.43 -15.18
CA ILE A 515 -22.56 6.55 -14.81
C ILE A 515 -23.36 7.68 -14.14
N LEU A 516 -24.43 8.14 -14.79
CA LEU A 516 -25.24 9.24 -14.27
C LEU A 516 -25.97 8.87 -12.98
N SER A 517 -26.46 7.63 -12.87
CA SER A 517 -27.15 7.16 -11.66
C SER A 517 -26.22 7.07 -10.45
N LEU A 518 -24.98 6.58 -10.62
CA LEU A 518 -23.96 6.55 -9.56
C LEU A 518 -23.56 7.96 -9.11
N LEU A 519 -23.35 8.88 -10.06
CA LEU A 519 -23.03 10.28 -9.74
C LEU A 519 -24.17 10.96 -8.99
N ALA A 520 -25.42 10.72 -9.40
CA ALA A 520 -26.60 11.23 -8.70
C ALA A 520 -26.71 10.67 -7.27
N ALA A 521 -26.52 9.36 -7.09
CA ALA A 521 -26.52 8.72 -5.78
C ALA A 521 -25.41 9.28 -4.87
N GLY A 522 -24.18 9.41 -5.38
CA GLY A 522 -23.06 10.01 -4.67
C GLY A 522 -23.33 11.47 -4.26
N LEU A 523 -23.94 12.26 -5.13
CA LEU A 523 -24.31 13.65 -4.85
C LEU A 523 -25.37 13.74 -3.75
N LEU A 524 -26.40 12.89 -3.79
CA LEU A 524 -27.46 12.84 -2.77
C LEU A 524 -26.89 12.45 -1.39
N LEU A 525 -26.04 11.42 -1.33
CA LEU A 525 -25.37 11.02 -0.10
C LEU A 525 -24.44 12.12 0.44
N THR A 526 -23.70 12.79 -0.44
CA THR A 526 -22.86 13.93 -0.08
C THR A 526 -23.72 15.06 0.52
N ALA A 527 -24.83 15.42 -0.13
CA ALA A 527 -25.74 16.45 0.34
C ALA A 527 -26.34 16.12 1.70
N ALA A 528 -26.75 14.85 1.90
CA ALA A 528 -27.24 14.36 3.19
C ALA A 528 -26.18 14.46 4.29
N GLY A 529 -24.93 14.06 4.00
CA GLY A 529 -23.81 14.18 4.94
C GLY A 529 -23.48 15.63 5.30
N VAL A 530 -23.47 16.53 4.32
CA VAL A 530 -23.28 17.98 4.54
C VAL A 530 -24.40 18.57 5.40
N ALA A 531 -25.65 18.22 5.10
CA ALA A 531 -26.80 18.69 5.85
C ALA A 531 -26.80 18.18 7.30
N ALA A 532 -26.43 16.93 7.52
CA ALA A 532 -26.28 16.32 8.84
C ALA A 532 -25.15 16.98 9.64
N PHE A 533 -23.96 17.14 9.03
CA PHE A 533 -22.81 17.79 9.65
C PHE A 533 -23.10 19.23 10.08
N ARG A 534 -23.91 19.95 9.29
CA ARG A 534 -24.33 21.32 9.62
C ARG A 534 -25.12 21.39 10.93
N ARG A 535 -25.88 20.35 11.27
CA ARG A 535 -26.81 20.35 12.42
C ARG A 535 -26.27 19.64 13.66
N ARG A 536 -25.34 18.67 13.53
CA ARG A 536 -24.81 17.89 14.66
C ARG A 536 -23.71 18.62 15.42
N ASP A 537 -23.51 18.29 16.69
CA ASP A 537 -22.35 18.79 17.44
C ASP A 537 -21.05 18.09 17.05
N LEU A 538 -19.92 18.73 17.38
CA LEU A 538 -18.59 18.17 17.21
C LEU A 538 -18.34 17.11 18.27
N THR A 539 -17.64 16.06 17.87
CA THR A 539 -17.35 14.91 18.72
C THR A 539 -15.84 14.72 18.81
N MET A 540 -15.27 14.84 20.01
CA MET A 540 -13.86 14.54 20.25
C MET A 540 -13.62 13.02 20.23
#